data_AF-A0AAW8AKF6-F1
#
_entry.id   AF-A0AAW8AKF6-F1
#
_cell.length_a   1.000
_cell.length_b   1.000
_cell.length_c   1.000
_cell.angle_alpha   90.00
_cell.angle_beta   90.00
_cell.angle_gamma   90.00
#
_symmetry.space_group_name_H-M   'P 1'
#
loop_
_entity.id
_entity.type
_entity.pdbx_description
1 polymer ?
#
loop_
_entity_poly.entity_id
_entity_poly.type
_entity_poly.pdbx_seq_one_letter_code
_entity_poly.pdbx_strand_id
1 'polypeptide(L)'
;LFEATTIGALAGHYVAMLQALADDPARKVGEVALLGAAELHRQQAWGRAAALPACRPAAAQTLHGRFASQALARAGAQALS
;
A
#
# COMPACT_ATOMS: atom_id res chain seq x y z
N LEU A 1 18.28 -22.66 -3.15
CA LEU A 1 19.25 -21.54 -3.14
C LEU A 1 18.64 -20.40 -3.97
N PHE A 2 18.95 -19.14 -3.64
CA PHE A 2 18.31 -17.97 -4.25
C PHE A 2 18.45 -17.94 -5.78
N GLU A 3 17.41 -17.47 -6.47
CA GLU A 3 17.45 -17.23 -7.91
C GLU A 3 18.36 -16.03 -8.24
N ALA A 4 18.96 -16.05 -9.44
CA ALA A 4 19.87 -15.00 -9.88
C ALA A 4 19.21 -13.61 -9.90
N THR A 5 17.91 -13.56 -10.22
CA THR A 5 17.08 -12.36 -10.20
C THR A 5 16.99 -11.75 -8.80
N THR A 6 16.80 -12.59 -7.78
CA THR A 6 16.75 -12.18 -6.37
C THR A 6 18.08 -11.64 -5.89
N ILE A 7 19.19 -12.32 -6.22
CA ILE A 7 20.54 -11.86 -5.86
C ILE A 7 20.88 -10.54 -6.56
N GLY A 8 20.48 -10.37 -7.83
CA GLY A 8 20.68 -9.12 -8.56
C GLY A 8 19.96 -7.93 -7.92
N ALA A 9 18.71 -8.13 -7.48
CA ALA A 9 17.96 -7.10 -6.77
C ALA A 9 18.65 -6.71 -5.44
N LEU A 10 19.05 -7.70 -4.64
CA LEU A 10 19.74 -7.47 -3.36
C LEU A 10 21.08 -6.73 -3.54
N ALA A 11 21.85 -7.09 -4.57
CA ALA A 11 23.09 -6.39 -4.89
C ALA A 11 22.82 -4.92 -5.26
N GLY A 12 21.76 -4.65 -6.02
CA GLY A 12 21.31 -3.29 -6.34
C GLY A 12 20.94 -2.48 -5.10
N HIS A 13 20.18 -3.06 -4.18
CA HIS A 13 19.84 -2.44 -2.89
C HIS A 13 21.07 -2.11 -2.06
N TYR A 14 22.03 -3.03 -2.01
CA TYR A 14 23.25 -2.86 -1.24
C TYR A 14 24.11 -1.70 -1.78
N VAL A 15 24.25 -1.60 -3.10
CA VAL A 15 24.97 -0.47 -3.73
C VAL A 15 24.28 0.86 -3.45
N ALA A 16 22.95 0.94 -3.58
CA ALA A 16 22.20 2.16 -3.29
C ALA A 16 22.37 2.58 -1.82
N MET A 17 22.41 1.62 -0.90
CA MET A 17 22.67 1.89 0.51
C MET A 17 24.07 2.47 0.75
N LEU A 18 25.09 1.88 0.14
CA LEU A 18 26.47 2.38 0.25
C LEU A 18 26.63 3.79 -0.35
N GLN A 19 25.99 4.05 -1.49
CA GLN A 19 25.98 5.38 -2.10
C GLN A 19 25.33 6.43 -1.19
N ALA A 20 24.16 6.12 -0.62
CA ALA A 20 23.47 7.03 0.28
C ALA A 20 24.27 7.36 1.55
N LEU A 21 25.02 6.39 2.10
CA LEU A 21 25.90 6.60 3.25
C LEU A 21 27.19 7.34 2.87
N ALA A 22 27.68 7.18 1.65
CA ALA A 22 28.85 7.91 1.15
C ALA A 22 28.52 9.39 0.87
N ASP A 23 27.35 9.65 0.29
CA ASP A 23 26.89 11.01 -0.04
C ASP A 23 26.53 11.83 1.22
N ASP A 24 26.06 11.17 2.28
CA ASP A 24 25.67 11.79 3.54
C ASP A 24 26.03 10.88 4.73
N PRO A 25 27.29 10.94 5.22
CA PRO A 25 27.77 10.08 6.30
C PRO A 25 27.07 10.28 7.65
N ALA A 26 26.41 11.42 7.84
CA ALA A 26 25.64 11.72 9.06
C ALA A 26 24.23 11.13 9.02
N ARG A 27 23.76 10.67 7.85
CA ARG A 27 22.44 10.05 7.69
C ARG A 27 22.34 8.78 8.51
N LYS A 28 21.21 8.62 9.21
CA LYS A 28 20.94 7.37 9.91
C LYS A 28 20.68 6.27 8.89
N VAL A 29 21.24 5.09 9.14
CA VAL A 29 21.03 3.91 8.28
C VAL A 29 19.54 3.61 8.06
N GLY A 30 18.70 3.82 9.08
CA GLY A 30 17.24 3.62 8.98
C GLY A 30 16.49 4.60 8.07
N GLU A 31 17.13 5.69 7.63
CA GLU A 31 16.55 6.69 6.72
C GLU A 31 16.97 6.45 5.25
N VAL A 32 17.84 5.48 5.00
CA VAL A 32 18.29 5.12 3.65
C VAL A 32 17.20 4.35 2.92
N ALA A 33 16.75 4.87 1.77
CA ALA A 33 15.80 4.19 0.91
C ALA A 33 16.47 2.95 0.27
N LEU A 34 16.11 1.76 0.76
CA LEU A 34 16.70 0.50 0.31
C LEU A 34 16.17 0.06 -1.07
N LEU A 35 14.88 0.28 -1.32
CA LEU A 35 14.23 -0.08 -2.58
C LEU A 35 14.60 0.92 -3.68
N GLY A 36 14.96 0.40 -4.85
CA GLY A 36 15.19 1.23 -6.02
C GLY A 36 13.90 1.89 -6.51
N ALA A 37 14.02 2.94 -7.34
CA ALA A 37 12.87 3.68 -7.87
C ALA A 37 11.81 2.78 -8.55
N ALA A 38 12.26 1.74 -9.29
CA ALA A 38 11.37 0.81 -9.97
C ALA A 38 10.58 -0.09 -8.99
N GLU A 39 11.17 -0.49 -7.87
CA GLU A 39 10.48 -1.29 -6.84
C GLU A 39 9.54 -0.45 -6.01
N LEU A 40 9.95 0.75 -5.63
CA LEU A 40 9.07 1.72 -5.00
C LEU A 40 7.85 1.98 -5.87
N HIS A 41 8.06 2.14 -7.19
CA HIS A 41 6.96 2.30 -8.14
C HIS A 41 6.03 1.07 -8.17
N ARG A 42 6.57 -0.16 -8.21
CA ARG A 42 5.75 -1.38 -8.15
C ARG A 42 4.98 -1.49 -6.84
N GLN A 43 5.62 -1.21 -5.71
CA GLN A 43 4.98 -1.24 -4.40
C GLN A 43 3.88 -0.19 -4.28
N GLN A 44 4.10 1.01 -4.79
CA GLN A 44 3.07 2.05 -4.87
C GLN A 44 1.94 1.65 -5.81
N ALA A 45 2.23 1.03 -6.95
CA ALA A 45 1.22 0.53 -7.87
C ALA A 45 0.36 -0.57 -7.24
N TRP A 46 0.95 -1.46 -6.44
CA TRP A 46 0.20 -2.46 -5.67
C TRP A 46 -0.63 -1.82 -4.54
N GLY A 47 -0.04 -0.89 -3.79
CA GLY A 47 -0.71 -0.18 -2.69
C GLY A 47 -1.83 0.75 -3.17
N ARG A 48 -1.76 1.21 -4.42
CA ARG A 48 -2.86 1.81 -5.14
C ARG A 48 -3.80 0.69 -5.60
N ALA A 49 -4.56 0.11 -4.66
CA ALA A 49 -5.74 -0.67 -4.99
C ALA A 49 -6.58 0.20 -5.94
N ALA A 50 -6.53 -0.12 -7.23
CA ALA A 50 -6.89 0.73 -8.36
C ALA A 50 -8.08 1.61 -8.02
N ALA A 51 -7.80 2.88 -7.64
CA ALA A 51 -8.76 3.90 -7.25
C ALA A 51 -10.14 3.30 -6.93
N LEU A 52 -10.25 2.49 -5.87
CA LEU A 52 -11.51 1.83 -5.51
C LEU A 52 -12.59 2.91 -5.54
N PRO A 53 -13.54 2.89 -6.49
CA PRO A 53 -14.63 3.84 -6.42
C PRO A 53 -15.34 3.51 -5.11
N ALA A 54 -15.32 4.45 -4.17
CA ALA A 54 -15.92 4.37 -2.84
C ALA A 54 -15.02 3.99 -1.63
N CYS A 55 -13.74 4.36 -1.63
CA CYS A 55 -13.21 5.06 -0.44
C CYS A 55 -13.28 6.60 -0.62
N ARG A 56 -14.24 7.07 -1.44
CA ARG A 56 -14.88 8.35 -1.13
C ARG A 56 -15.36 8.19 0.32
N PRO A 57 -15.00 9.08 1.27
CA PRO A 57 -15.68 9.06 2.57
C PRO A 57 -17.16 9.09 2.24
N ALA A 58 -17.84 7.97 2.45
CA ALA A 58 -19.24 7.81 2.09
C ALA A 58 -19.94 8.97 2.80
N ALA A 59 -20.41 9.95 2.02
CA ALA A 59 -20.70 11.30 2.51
C ALA A 59 -21.41 11.23 3.87
N ALA A 60 -20.68 11.53 4.95
CA ALA A 60 -21.17 11.65 6.33
C ALA A 60 -22.17 10.58 6.84
N GLN A 61 -22.23 9.38 6.27
CA GLN A 61 -23.19 8.35 6.72
C GLN A 61 -22.51 7.32 7.59
N THR A 62 -23.00 7.19 8.82
CA THR A 62 -22.59 6.14 9.74
C THR A 62 -23.01 4.78 9.19
N LEU A 63 -22.30 3.72 9.59
CA LEU A 63 -22.67 2.33 9.24
C LEU A 63 -24.16 2.05 9.57
N HIS A 64 -24.63 2.56 10.70
CA HIS A 64 -26.03 2.49 11.11
C HIS A 64 -26.98 3.15 10.09
N GLY A 65 -26.65 4.33 9.57
CA GLY A 65 -27.46 5.00 8.53
C GLY A 65 -27.58 4.17 7.24
N ARG A 66 -26.52 3.41 6.90
CA ARG A 66 -26.56 2.49 5.75
C ARG A 66 -27.48 1.31 5.99
N PHE A 67 -27.46 0.73 7.20
CA PHE A 67 -28.42 -0.33 7.58
C PHE A 67 -29.86 0.17 7.55
N ALA A 68 -30.13 1.35 8.09
CA ALA A 68 -31.48 1.93 8.08
C ALA A 68 -31.99 2.16 6.65
N SER A 69 -31.16 2.74 5.78
CA SER A 69 -31.50 2.96 4.37
C SER A 69 -31.76 1.65 3.63
N GLN A 70 -30.95 0.62 3.89
CA GLN A 70 -31.11 -0.70 3.28
C GLN A 70 -32.39 -1.40 3.77
N ALA A 71 -32.71 -1.31 5.06
CA ALA A 71 -33.93 -1.89 5.63
C ALA A 71 -35.19 -1.23 5.05
N LEU A 72 -35.17 0.09 4.83
CA LEU A 72 -36.26 0.79 4.14
C LEU A 72 -36.37 0.38 2.67
N ALA A 73 -35.25 0.29 1.95
CA ALA A 73 -35.24 -0.05 0.53
C ALA A 73 -35.66 -1.51 0.23
N ARG A 74 -35.50 -2.42 1.21
CA ARG A 74 -35.85 -3.84 1.08
C ARG A 74 -36.64 -4.34 2.29
N ALA A 75 -37.75 -3.67 2.58
CA ALA A 75 -38.68 -4.11 3.62
C ALA A 75 -39.25 -5.50 3.27
N GLY A 76 -38.91 -6.52 4.06
CA GLY A 76 -39.38 -7.90 3.89
C GLY A 76 -38.33 -8.92 3.43
N ALA A 77 -37.08 -8.50 3.15
CA ALA A 77 -35.98 -9.44 2.94
C ALA A 77 -35.48 -10.00 4.27
N GLN A 78 -35.16 -11.30 4.33
CA GLN A 78 -34.56 -11.90 5.52
C GLN A 78 -33.13 -11.37 5.71
N ALA A 79 -32.88 -10.70 6.84
CA ALA A 79 -31.59 -10.06 7.12
C ALA A 79 -30.64 -10.96 7.92
N LEU A 80 -31.18 -11.77 8.83
CA LEU A 80 -30.45 -12.70 9.68
C LEU A 80 -31.27 -13.99 9.79
N SER A 81 -30.59 -15.13 9.91
CA SER A 81 -31.19 -16.45 10.11
C SER A 81 -30.77 -17.02 11.46
#